data_AF-A0A7C5HFL6-F1
#
_entry.id   AF-A0A7C5HFL6-F1
#
_cell.length_a   1.000
_cell.length_b   1.000
_cell.length_c   1.000
_cell.angle_alpha   90.00
_cell.angle_beta   90.00
_cell.angle_gamma   90.00
#
_symmetry.space_group_name_H-M   'P 1'
#
loop_
_entity.id
_entity.type
_entity.pdbx_description
1 polymer ?
#
loop_
_entity_poly.entity_id
_entity_poly.type
_entity_poly.pdbx_seq_one_letter_code
_entity_poly.pdbx_strand_id
1 'polypeptide(L)'
;MPESERFNPLYQQEVAYFSMEFAIHQAFKIYSGGLGFLAGSHMRSAYELKQNVTGVGILWSYGYYDQLRNEDRTMRAAHIRKHYYFLDDPHVTVTVMISGKPVLVKVLLLRSELFQSAPMVMLTTDIAENDHLSRTITQQLYDSNTETRIAQEIVLGVGGLKALEALGKEVEICHMNEGHAVPLAFRLYEKYRDVEEVRKRVVFTTHTPETAGNEAHNIYLLQKLGFFGELDLETVREITGTGSDMFSLTVAALKLSKISNAVSKIHAEVANGMWRDVLGTGEKIIPITNAQNKRYWQDRGLKRALVENADYEIVFRKKHLKRMLFNVVADQTGKMFDPDVLTIVWARRFAEYKRPGLLKYDYERFLKMVGNKDMPVQIIWAGKPYPTDGTAVGIFNELIHLSHDIENIAVLTGYELELSGILKRGSDIWLN
;
A
#
# COMPACT_ATOMS: atom_id res chain seq x y z
N MET A 1 26.41 3.32 -20.02
CA MET A 1 25.59 2.65 -21.06
C MET A 1 24.67 3.73 -21.64
N PRO A 2 24.41 3.75 -22.95
CA PRO A 2 23.40 4.63 -23.54
C PRO A 2 22.04 4.41 -22.86
N GLU A 3 21.25 5.48 -22.72
CA GLU A 3 19.94 5.43 -22.05
C GLU A 3 18.97 4.42 -22.72
N SER A 4 19.12 4.21 -24.04
CA SER A 4 18.38 3.24 -24.85
C SER A 4 18.70 1.77 -24.58
N GLU A 5 19.81 1.45 -23.91
CA GLU A 5 20.16 0.06 -23.50
C GLU A 5 19.71 -0.26 -22.06
N ARG A 6 19.21 0.73 -21.33
CA ARG A 6 18.79 0.61 -19.93
C ARG A 6 17.46 -0.13 -19.78
N PHE A 7 16.55 0.03 -20.76
CA PHE A 7 15.19 -0.50 -20.71
C PHE A 7 14.98 -1.59 -21.78
N ASN A 8 14.08 -2.53 -21.49
CA ASN A 8 13.66 -3.55 -22.44
C ASN A 8 12.92 -2.89 -23.63
N PRO A 9 13.19 -3.24 -24.90
CA PRO A 9 12.52 -2.67 -26.07
C PRO A 9 10.98 -2.74 -26.04
N LEU A 10 10.41 -3.71 -25.31
CA LEU A 10 8.96 -3.85 -25.16
C LEU A 10 8.35 -2.84 -24.17
N TYR A 11 9.17 -2.14 -23.38
CA TYR A 11 8.75 -1.33 -22.23
C TYR A 11 9.45 0.04 -22.20
N GLN A 12 9.53 0.70 -23.37
CA GLN A 12 10.22 1.99 -23.53
C GLN A 12 9.39 3.19 -23.06
N GLN A 13 8.05 3.10 -23.13
CA GLN A 13 7.15 4.17 -22.73
C GLN A 13 7.39 4.59 -21.27
N GLU A 14 7.63 5.89 -21.04
CA GLU A 14 7.91 6.42 -19.71
C GLU A 14 6.63 6.51 -18.86
N VAL A 15 6.61 5.79 -17.74
CA VAL A 15 5.49 5.75 -16.81
C VAL A 15 5.91 6.24 -15.43
N ALA A 16 5.20 7.23 -14.89
CA ALA A 16 5.27 7.60 -13.48
C ALA A 16 4.13 6.93 -12.72
N TYR A 17 4.47 6.08 -11.75
CA TYR A 17 3.51 5.34 -10.94
C TYR A 17 3.35 6.01 -9.57
N PHE A 18 2.21 6.67 -9.35
CA PHE A 18 1.90 7.43 -8.14
C PHE A 18 1.18 6.57 -7.12
N SER A 19 1.71 6.52 -5.89
CA SER A 19 1.01 5.86 -4.78
C SER A 19 1.38 6.47 -3.43
N MET A 20 0.42 6.41 -2.50
CA MET A 20 0.64 6.80 -1.10
C MET A 20 1.57 5.84 -0.36
N GLU A 21 1.67 4.58 -0.81
CA GLU A 21 2.48 3.57 -0.13
C GLU A 21 3.22 2.62 -1.08
N PHE A 22 4.42 2.20 -0.66
CA PHE A 22 5.24 1.21 -1.36
C PHE A 22 5.97 0.28 -0.38
N ALA A 23 5.62 -1.00 -0.38
CA ALA A 23 6.31 -2.00 0.43
C ALA A 23 7.52 -2.57 -0.34
N ILE A 24 8.60 -1.79 -0.38
CA ILE A 24 9.83 -2.16 -1.11
C ILE A 24 10.73 -3.06 -0.28
N HIS A 25 11.08 -2.62 0.92
CA HIS A 25 12.04 -3.30 1.78
C HIS A 25 11.67 -3.11 3.25
N GLN A 26 12.01 -4.06 4.11
CA GLN A 26 11.67 -4.02 5.55
C GLN A 26 12.19 -2.74 6.21
N ALA A 27 13.36 -2.24 5.83
CA ALA A 27 13.93 -1.01 6.39
C ALA A 27 13.22 0.28 5.93
N PHE A 28 12.44 0.24 4.85
CA PHE A 28 11.85 1.44 4.25
C PHE A 28 10.36 1.53 4.54
N LYS A 29 10.00 2.17 5.66
CA LYS A 29 8.65 2.14 6.28
C LYS A 29 7.68 3.13 5.64
N ILE A 30 7.54 3.06 4.31
CA ILE A 30 6.61 3.92 3.56
C ILE A 30 5.35 3.15 3.11
N TYR A 31 4.86 2.24 3.95
CA TYR A 31 3.71 1.39 3.66
C TYR A 31 2.95 0.97 4.91
N SER A 32 1.72 0.52 4.71
CA SER A 32 0.79 0.04 5.73
C SER A 32 0.14 -1.30 5.38
N GLY A 33 -0.20 -1.55 4.10
CA GLY A 33 -1.16 -2.59 3.75
C GLY A 33 -1.05 -3.15 2.34
N GLY A 34 -2.15 -3.73 1.86
CA GLY A 34 -2.19 -4.50 0.60
C GLY A 34 -1.85 -3.67 -0.64
N LEU A 35 -2.27 -2.39 -0.67
CA LEU A 35 -1.98 -1.46 -1.77
C LEU A 35 -0.47 -1.24 -1.88
N GLY A 36 0.22 -1.03 -0.74
CA GLY A 36 1.67 -0.91 -0.68
C GLY A 36 2.41 -2.20 -1.04
N PHE A 37 1.92 -3.37 -0.61
CA PHE A 37 2.49 -4.67 -0.99
C PHE A 37 2.40 -4.92 -2.51
N LEU A 38 1.31 -4.50 -3.13
CA LEU A 38 1.14 -4.55 -4.58
C LEU A 38 2.07 -3.56 -5.28
N ALA A 39 2.04 -2.28 -4.89
CA ALA A 39 2.89 -1.24 -5.48
C ALA A 39 4.38 -1.59 -5.37
N GLY A 40 4.81 -2.14 -4.22
CA GLY A 40 6.17 -2.66 -4.05
C GLY A 40 6.50 -3.82 -5.00
N SER A 41 5.56 -4.74 -5.21
CA SER A 41 5.71 -5.83 -6.19
C SER A 41 5.77 -5.32 -7.63
N HIS A 42 5.03 -4.27 -7.98
CA HIS A 42 5.14 -3.60 -9.28
C HIS A 42 6.54 -3.02 -9.46
N MET A 43 7.05 -2.25 -8.50
CA MET A 43 8.38 -1.64 -8.60
C MET A 43 9.49 -2.69 -8.75
N ARG A 44 9.41 -3.82 -8.02
CA ARG A 44 10.36 -4.93 -8.15
C ARG A 44 10.28 -5.61 -9.52
N SER A 45 9.07 -5.84 -10.01
CA SER A 45 8.87 -6.47 -11.32
C SER A 45 9.31 -5.55 -12.47
N ALA A 46 9.04 -4.25 -12.36
CA ALA A 46 9.51 -3.24 -13.30
C ALA A 46 11.04 -3.21 -13.38
N TYR A 47 11.73 -3.31 -12.24
CA TYR A 47 13.19 -3.45 -12.22
C TYR A 47 13.68 -4.72 -12.93
N GLU A 48 13.10 -5.88 -12.59
CA GLU A 48 13.49 -7.17 -13.16
C GLU A 48 13.26 -7.24 -14.68
N LEU A 49 12.16 -6.67 -15.15
CA LEU A 49 11.78 -6.62 -16.56
C LEU A 49 12.40 -5.43 -17.30
N LYS A 50 13.15 -4.57 -16.62
CA LYS A 50 13.73 -3.33 -17.13
C LYS A 50 12.68 -2.43 -17.82
N GLN A 51 11.55 -2.20 -17.14
CA GLN A 51 10.52 -1.28 -17.62
C GLN A 51 10.90 0.17 -17.33
N ASN A 52 10.55 1.09 -18.23
CA ASN A 52 10.73 2.53 -18.01
C ASN A 52 9.65 3.08 -17.05
N VAL A 53 9.72 2.65 -15.80
CA VAL A 53 8.78 3.04 -14.74
C VAL A 53 9.54 3.78 -13.63
N THR A 54 8.99 4.90 -13.17
CA THR A 54 9.46 5.61 -11.97
C THR A 54 8.34 5.61 -10.92
N GLY A 55 8.63 5.12 -9.71
CA GLY A 55 7.69 5.23 -8.59
C GLY A 55 7.70 6.64 -8.00
N VAL A 56 6.54 7.21 -7.71
CA VAL A 56 6.40 8.51 -7.05
C VAL A 56 5.57 8.32 -5.78
N GLY A 57 6.14 8.69 -4.63
CA GLY A 57 5.49 8.55 -3.34
C GLY A 57 5.93 9.60 -2.33
N ILE A 58 5.34 9.54 -1.14
CA ILE A 58 5.68 10.43 -0.04
C ILE A 58 6.63 9.72 0.94
N LEU A 59 7.64 10.46 1.41
CA LEU A 59 8.51 10.01 2.48
C LEU A 59 7.87 10.31 3.83
N TRP A 60 7.34 9.28 4.47
CA TRP A 60 6.66 9.39 5.75
C TRP A 60 7.66 9.42 6.92
N SER A 61 7.75 10.53 7.65
CA SER A 61 8.70 10.69 8.78
C SER A 61 8.49 9.65 9.88
N TYR A 62 7.26 9.18 10.11
CA TYR A 62 6.91 8.19 11.14
C TYR A 62 6.33 6.90 10.54
N GLY A 63 6.23 6.80 9.22
CA GLY A 63 5.55 5.69 8.54
C GLY A 63 4.04 5.68 8.78
N TYR A 64 3.46 4.49 8.87
CA TYR A 64 2.06 4.31 9.29
C TYR A 64 1.95 4.34 10.82
N TYR A 65 2.35 3.25 11.47
CA TYR A 65 2.66 3.21 12.91
C TYR A 65 3.50 1.96 13.24
N ASP A 66 4.24 2.05 14.34
CA ASP A 66 4.99 0.95 14.94
C ASP A 66 4.06 0.18 15.90
N GLN A 67 3.80 -1.09 15.58
CA GLN A 67 2.97 -1.95 16.41
C GLN A 67 3.83 -2.58 17.51
N LEU A 68 3.67 -2.08 18.72
CA LEU A 68 4.37 -2.51 19.93
C LEU A 68 3.41 -3.20 20.90
N ARG A 69 3.92 -3.57 22.07
CA ARG A 69 3.15 -4.14 23.17
C ARG A 69 3.19 -3.24 24.41
N ASN A 70 2.14 -3.30 25.19
CA ASN A 70 2.11 -2.86 26.59
C ASN A 70 2.70 -3.95 27.50
N GLU A 71 2.87 -3.64 28.78
CA GLU A 71 3.37 -4.59 29.80
C GLU A 71 2.47 -5.82 29.95
N ASP A 72 1.15 -5.65 29.78
CA ASP A 72 0.15 -6.73 29.78
C ASP A 72 0.05 -7.49 28.44
N ARG A 73 0.98 -7.23 27.50
CA ARG A 73 1.07 -7.77 26.14
C ARG A 73 0.00 -7.28 25.15
N THR A 74 -0.95 -6.44 25.57
CA THR A 74 -1.92 -5.81 24.66
C THR A 74 -1.22 -4.90 23.66
N MET A 75 -1.91 -4.58 22.55
CA MET A 75 -1.33 -3.75 21.50
C MET A 75 -1.10 -2.31 21.96
N ARG A 76 0.07 -1.76 21.65
CA ARG A 76 0.38 -0.34 21.72
C ARG A 76 0.77 0.19 20.34
N ALA A 77 0.13 1.24 19.88
CA ALA A 77 0.58 1.97 18.70
C ALA A 77 1.62 3.02 19.11
N ALA A 78 2.75 3.06 18.40
CA ALA A 78 3.77 4.10 18.57
C ALA A 78 4.11 4.73 17.21
N HIS A 79 4.64 5.94 17.24
CA HIS A 79 5.10 6.66 16.05
C HIS A 79 6.57 7.00 16.24
N ILE A 80 7.46 6.09 15.81
CA ILE A 80 8.90 6.27 15.94
C ILE A 80 9.44 6.89 14.66
N ARG A 81 10.08 8.05 14.77
CA ARG A 81 10.67 8.78 13.63
C ARG A 81 11.69 7.91 12.90
N LYS A 82 11.64 7.93 11.57
CA LYS A 82 12.52 7.18 10.68
C LYS A 82 13.54 8.13 10.05
N HIS A 83 14.77 7.64 9.91
CA HIS A 83 15.85 8.34 9.23
C HIS A 83 16.41 7.44 8.11
N TYR A 84 16.31 7.90 6.87
CA TYR A 84 16.65 7.11 5.69
C TYR A 84 17.89 7.68 4.99
N TYR A 85 19.06 7.41 5.56
CA TYR A 85 20.36 7.88 5.02
C TYR A 85 20.75 7.26 3.67
N PHE A 86 20.02 6.25 3.22
CA PHE A 86 20.24 5.60 1.93
C PHE A 86 19.53 6.30 0.77
N LEU A 87 18.73 7.33 1.04
CA LEU A 87 18.11 8.16 0.01
C LEU A 87 19.10 9.23 -0.42
N ASP A 88 19.23 9.42 -1.73
CA ASP A 88 20.09 10.44 -2.30
C ASP A 88 19.33 11.78 -2.37
N ASP A 89 20.02 12.87 -2.03
CA ASP A 89 19.49 14.23 -2.11
C ASP A 89 20.00 14.91 -3.38
N PRO A 90 19.15 15.10 -4.41
CA PRO A 90 19.53 15.82 -5.62
C PRO A 90 19.57 17.35 -5.43
N HIS A 91 19.31 17.85 -4.21
CA HIS A 91 19.16 19.26 -3.90
C HIS A 91 18.05 19.95 -4.70
N VAL A 92 16.98 19.21 -4.96
CA VAL A 92 15.78 19.69 -5.66
C VAL A 92 14.66 19.91 -4.66
N THR A 93 14.08 21.10 -4.71
CA THR A 93 12.89 21.49 -3.95
C THR A 93 11.88 22.13 -4.90
N VAL A 94 10.61 21.75 -4.77
CA VAL A 94 9.51 22.32 -5.55
C VAL A 94 8.47 22.94 -4.62
N THR A 95 7.69 23.89 -5.11
CA THR A 95 6.66 24.57 -4.30
C THR A 95 5.26 24.12 -4.73
N VAL A 96 4.43 23.75 -3.75
CA VAL A 96 2.99 23.52 -3.92
C VAL A 96 2.21 24.54 -3.11
N MET A 97 1.03 24.95 -3.60
CA MET A 97 0.15 25.87 -2.88
C MET A 97 -0.85 25.05 -2.08
N ILE A 98 -0.86 25.22 -0.76
CA ILE A 98 -1.79 24.54 0.14
C ILE A 98 -2.45 25.59 1.02
N SER A 99 -3.78 25.68 0.95
CA SER A 99 -4.56 26.73 1.63
C SER A 99 -4.03 28.16 1.33
N GLY A 100 -3.65 28.41 0.08
CA GLY A 100 -3.10 29.69 -0.36
C GLY A 100 -1.68 30.00 0.14
N LYS A 101 -1.02 29.06 0.85
CA LYS A 101 0.35 29.21 1.33
C LYS A 101 1.32 28.39 0.49
N PRO A 102 2.51 28.91 0.15
CA PRO A 102 3.55 28.12 -0.48
C PRO A 102 4.14 27.13 0.51
N VAL A 103 4.11 25.84 0.16
CA VAL A 103 4.74 24.75 0.91
C VAL A 103 5.87 24.18 0.06
N LEU A 104 7.07 24.14 0.64
CA LEU A 104 8.24 23.56 0.00
C LEU A 104 8.20 22.02 0.12
N VAL A 105 8.42 21.34 -0.99
CA VAL A 105 8.48 19.88 -1.07
C VAL A 105 9.88 19.51 -1.53
N LYS A 106 10.66 18.95 -0.61
CA LYS A 106 11.99 18.42 -0.90
C LYS A 106 11.86 17.07 -1.60
N VAL A 107 12.69 16.87 -2.61
CA VAL A 107 12.75 15.66 -3.41
C VAL A 107 13.93 14.80 -2.97
N LEU A 108 13.70 13.51 -2.78
CA LEU A 108 14.72 12.52 -2.44
C LEU A 108 14.59 11.31 -3.37
N LEU A 109 15.70 10.64 -3.66
CA LEU A 109 15.75 9.56 -4.65
C LEU A 109 16.14 8.23 -4.00
N LEU A 110 15.44 7.16 -4.38
CA LEU A 110 15.86 5.79 -4.09
C LEU A 110 16.53 5.18 -5.33
N ARG A 111 17.80 4.81 -5.20
CA ARG A 111 18.53 4.07 -6.24
C ARG A 111 18.00 2.65 -6.43
N SER A 112 17.86 2.26 -7.68
CA SER A 112 17.29 0.98 -8.08
C SER A 112 18.07 -0.22 -7.54
N GLU A 113 19.39 -0.13 -7.52
CA GLU A 113 20.31 -1.21 -7.18
C GLU A 113 20.23 -1.58 -5.69
N LEU A 114 19.88 -0.62 -4.83
CA LEU A 114 19.88 -0.81 -3.38
C LEU A 114 18.86 -1.87 -2.94
N PHE A 115 17.64 -1.80 -3.49
CA PHE A 115 16.56 -2.74 -3.15
C PHE A 115 16.05 -3.57 -4.32
N GLN A 116 16.66 -3.47 -5.51
CA GLN A 116 16.20 -4.10 -6.74
C GLN A 116 14.75 -3.71 -7.05
N SER A 117 14.51 -2.40 -7.10
CA SER A 117 13.23 -1.79 -7.45
C SER A 117 13.41 -0.79 -8.58
N ALA A 118 12.32 -0.45 -9.26
CA ALA A 118 12.29 0.71 -10.15
C ALA A 118 12.79 1.95 -9.40
N PRO A 119 13.39 2.93 -10.10
CA PRO A 119 13.80 4.19 -9.48
C PRO A 119 12.59 4.84 -8.81
N MET A 120 12.79 5.47 -7.65
CA MET A 120 11.70 6.13 -6.94
C MET A 120 12.04 7.56 -6.55
N VAL A 121 11.05 8.43 -6.70
CA VAL A 121 11.01 9.82 -6.27
C VAL A 121 10.17 9.90 -5.01
N MET A 122 10.78 10.40 -3.94
CA MET A 122 10.20 10.50 -2.61
C MET A 122 10.04 11.97 -2.22
N LEU A 123 8.83 12.35 -1.83
CA LEU A 123 8.47 13.73 -1.53
C LEU A 123 8.37 13.95 -0.03
N THR A 124 8.96 15.02 0.52
CA THR A 124 8.80 15.38 1.92
C THR A 124 8.62 16.88 2.12
N THR A 125 7.71 17.24 3.02
CA THR A 125 7.53 18.61 3.52
C THR A 125 8.17 18.81 4.90
N ASP A 126 8.66 17.74 5.55
CA ASP A 126 9.25 17.80 6.89
C ASP A 126 10.72 18.27 6.83
N ILE A 127 10.88 19.52 6.39
CA ILE A 127 12.14 20.26 6.28
C ILE A 127 12.09 21.52 7.14
N ALA A 128 13.24 22.07 7.52
CA ALA A 128 13.32 23.18 8.47
C ALA A 128 12.76 24.50 7.91
N GLU A 129 12.74 24.64 6.60
CA GLU A 129 12.29 25.80 5.84
C GLU A 129 10.76 25.96 5.86
N ASN A 130 10.02 24.89 6.15
CA ASN A 130 8.57 24.91 6.27
C ASN A 130 8.13 25.20 7.71
N ASP A 131 6.97 25.84 7.85
CA ASP A 131 6.30 25.99 9.15
C ASP A 131 5.87 24.63 9.73
N HIS A 132 5.54 24.62 11.03
CA HIS A 132 5.18 23.39 11.74
C HIS A 132 4.03 22.60 11.08
N LEU A 133 2.97 23.28 10.64
CA LEU A 133 1.81 22.64 10.03
C LEU A 133 2.15 22.09 8.64
N SER A 134 2.93 22.83 7.86
CA SER A 134 3.42 22.39 6.56
C SER A 134 4.31 21.13 6.68
N ARG A 135 5.12 21.05 7.74
CA ARG A 135 5.94 19.87 8.04
C ARG A 135 5.12 18.65 8.43
N THR A 136 3.96 18.81 9.09
CA THR A 136 3.14 17.67 9.53
C THR A 136 2.48 16.93 8.37
N ILE A 137 2.34 17.55 7.20
CA ILE A 137 1.70 16.95 6.00
C ILE A 137 2.30 15.57 5.67
N THR A 138 3.63 15.44 5.72
CA THR A 138 4.34 14.21 5.34
C THR A 138 4.82 13.39 6.54
N GLN A 139 4.26 13.61 7.74
CA GLN A 139 4.68 12.87 8.93
C GLN A 139 4.11 11.46 9.00
N GLN A 140 2.80 11.30 8.75
CA GLN A 140 2.09 10.03 8.94
C GLN A 140 1.29 9.63 7.71
N LEU A 141 1.43 8.36 7.33
CA LEU A 141 0.60 7.75 6.30
C LEU A 141 -0.81 7.49 6.83
N TYR A 142 -1.83 7.88 6.07
CA TYR A 142 -3.25 7.75 6.45
C TYR A 142 -3.60 8.49 7.76
N ASP A 143 -3.32 9.80 7.78
CA ASP A 143 -3.74 10.65 8.89
C ASP A 143 -5.28 10.67 9.03
N SER A 144 -5.78 10.71 10.26
CA SER A 144 -7.23 10.83 10.51
C SER A 144 -7.79 12.22 10.20
N ASN A 145 -6.94 13.25 10.10
CA ASN A 145 -7.34 14.62 9.81
C ASN A 145 -7.56 14.82 8.31
N THR A 146 -8.78 15.20 7.93
CA THR A 146 -9.20 15.39 6.54
C THR A 146 -8.39 16.46 5.79
N GLU A 147 -8.08 17.60 6.40
CA GLU A 147 -7.32 18.66 5.72
C GLU A 147 -5.88 18.21 5.45
N THR A 148 -5.27 17.48 6.38
CA THR A 148 -3.94 16.88 6.23
C THR A 148 -3.94 15.84 5.12
N ARG A 149 -4.98 14.99 5.04
CA ARG A 149 -5.15 14.01 3.96
C ARG A 149 -5.21 14.67 2.57
N ILE A 150 -6.03 15.72 2.42
CA ILE A 150 -6.12 16.49 1.17
C ILE A 150 -4.78 17.15 0.85
N ALA A 151 -4.08 17.71 1.84
CA ALA A 151 -2.75 18.28 1.65
C ALA A 151 -1.73 17.23 1.19
N GLN A 152 -1.80 15.98 1.71
CA GLN A 152 -0.96 14.87 1.25
C GLN A 152 -1.25 14.52 -0.22
N GLU A 153 -2.52 14.51 -0.63
CA GLU A 153 -2.92 14.25 -2.03
C GLU A 153 -2.37 15.33 -2.98
N ILE A 154 -2.39 16.60 -2.56
CA ILE A 154 -1.80 17.71 -3.31
C ILE A 154 -0.28 17.52 -3.43
N VAL A 155 0.40 17.18 -2.34
CA VAL A 155 1.85 16.88 -2.36
C VAL A 155 2.15 15.72 -3.30
N LEU A 156 1.40 14.62 -3.23
CA LEU A 156 1.61 13.45 -4.10
C LEU A 156 1.38 13.79 -5.58
N GLY A 157 0.23 14.37 -5.91
CA GLY A 157 -0.18 14.64 -7.28
C GLY A 157 0.57 15.82 -7.90
N VAL A 158 0.35 17.02 -7.36
CA VAL A 158 0.95 18.27 -7.90
C VAL A 158 2.45 18.31 -7.60
N GLY A 159 2.84 18.03 -6.35
CA GLY A 159 4.24 18.02 -5.93
C GLY A 159 5.04 16.95 -6.68
N GLY A 160 4.47 15.77 -6.89
CA GLY A 160 5.10 14.70 -7.66
C GLY A 160 5.33 15.05 -9.13
N LEU A 161 4.34 15.64 -9.82
CA LEU A 161 4.54 16.13 -11.19
C LEU A 161 5.64 17.21 -11.26
N LYS A 162 5.57 18.22 -10.38
CA LYS A 162 6.59 19.28 -10.34
C LYS A 162 7.98 18.72 -10.04
N ALA A 163 8.09 17.72 -9.16
CA ALA A 163 9.35 17.07 -8.86
C ALA A 163 9.94 16.34 -10.07
N LEU A 164 9.11 15.63 -10.84
CA LEU A 164 9.54 14.97 -12.08
C LEU A 164 10.00 15.99 -13.12
N GLU A 165 9.24 17.08 -13.31
CA GLU A 165 9.62 18.18 -14.22
C GLU A 165 10.96 18.82 -13.79
N ALA A 166 11.15 19.09 -12.49
CA ALA A 166 12.38 19.68 -11.94
C ALA A 166 13.60 18.74 -12.02
N LEU A 167 13.37 17.43 -12.07
CA LEU A 167 14.40 16.42 -12.31
C LEU A 167 14.70 16.20 -13.80
N GLY A 168 14.03 16.94 -14.71
CA GLY A 168 14.20 16.82 -16.15
C GLY A 168 13.60 15.53 -16.74
N LYS A 169 12.59 14.93 -16.07
CA LYS A 169 11.90 13.73 -16.55
C LYS A 169 10.69 14.09 -17.41
N GLU A 170 10.63 13.54 -18.62
CA GLU A 170 9.49 13.68 -19.53
C GLU A 170 8.53 12.50 -19.35
N VAL A 171 7.60 12.62 -18.41
CA VAL A 171 6.62 11.57 -18.15
C VAL A 171 5.53 11.57 -19.23
N GLU A 172 5.42 10.48 -19.97
CA GLU A 172 4.35 10.27 -20.95
C GLU A 172 3.04 9.85 -20.27
N ILE A 173 3.12 8.93 -19.30
CA ILE A 173 1.95 8.36 -18.62
C ILE A 173 2.09 8.49 -17.11
N CYS A 174 1.06 9.04 -16.47
CA CYS A 174 0.86 9.05 -15.02
C CYS A 174 -0.12 7.94 -14.66
N HIS A 175 0.34 6.93 -13.92
CA HIS A 175 -0.49 5.87 -13.38
C HIS A 175 -0.84 6.19 -11.92
N MET A 176 -2.11 6.48 -11.64
CA MET A 176 -2.65 6.67 -10.31
C MET A 176 -3.08 5.33 -9.69
N ASN A 177 -2.41 4.95 -8.61
CA ASN A 177 -2.78 3.79 -7.82
C ASN A 177 -3.75 4.21 -6.71
N GLU A 178 -5.05 4.05 -6.98
CA GLU A 178 -6.18 4.68 -6.27
C GLU A 178 -6.28 6.20 -6.48
N GLY A 179 -7.38 6.83 -6.06
CA GLY A 179 -7.72 8.24 -6.34
C GLY A 179 -6.83 9.29 -5.66
N HIS A 180 -5.88 8.90 -4.81
CA HIS A 180 -5.09 9.84 -3.99
C HIS A 180 -4.20 10.81 -4.79
N ALA A 181 -3.89 10.49 -6.05
CA ALA A 181 -3.03 11.32 -6.88
C ALA A 181 -3.81 12.20 -7.88
N VAL A 182 -5.15 12.23 -7.80
CA VAL A 182 -6.05 13.01 -8.68
C VAL A 182 -5.66 14.49 -8.85
N PRO A 183 -5.08 15.21 -7.87
CA PRO A 183 -4.60 16.58 -8.09
C PRO A 183 -3.66 16.73 -9.30
N LEU A 184 -2.94 15.68 -9.69
CA LEU A 184 -2.10 15.68 -10.88
C LEU A 184 -2.90 15.94 -12.17
N ALA A 185 -4.13 15.43 -12.27
CA ALA A 185 -4.96 15.57 -13.46
C ALA A 185 -5.39 17.02 -13.69
N PHE A 186 -5.71 17.74 -12.60
CA PHE A 186 -6.02 19.17 -12.65
C PHE A 186 -4.81 20.01 -13.03
N ARG A 187 -3.62 19.67 -12.50
CA ARG A 187 -2.36 20.31 -12.90
C ARG A 187 -2.04 20.10 -14.38
N LEU A 188 -2.30 18.90 -14.92
CA LEU A 188 -2.17 18.63 -16.35
C LEU A 188 -3.18 19.46 -17.15
N TYR A 189 -4.42 19.59 -16.66
CA TYR A 189 -5.43 20.42 -17.30
C TYR A 189 -5.01 21.90 -17.33
N GLU A 190 -4.40 22.45 -16.27
CA GLU A 190 -3.86 23.82 -16.31
C GLU A 190 -2.79 24.01 -17.38
N LYS A 191 -1.97 22.97 -17.64
CA LYS A 191 -0.89 22.97 -18.62
C LYS A 191 -1.40 22.91 -20.05
N TYR A 192 -2.38 22.05 -20.33
CA TYR A 192 -2.85 21.77 -21.69
C TYR A 192 -4.16 22.45 -22.06
N ARG A 193 -4.99 22.79 -21.06
CA ARG A 193 -6.35 23.34 -21.21
C ARG A 193 -7.26 22.48 -22.10
N ASP A 194 -7.00 21.18 -22.13
CA ASP A 194 -7.73 20.18 -22.91
C ASP A 194 -7.86 18.87 -22.10
N VAL A 195 -9.10 18.44 -21.88
CA VAL A 195 -9.41 17.21 -21.13
C VAL A 195 -8.89 15.97 -21.87
N GLU A 196 -8.88 15.96 -23.20
CA GLU A 196 -8.39 14.81 -23.96
C GLU A 196 -6.86 14.68 -23.86
N GLU A 197 -6.13 15.79 -23.79
CA GLU A 197 -4.70 15.76 -23.51
C GLU A 197 -4.40 15.25 -22.09
N VAL A 198 -5.23 15.59 -21.10
CA VAL A 198 -5.14 15.00 -19.76
C VAL A 198 -5.39 13.49 -19.83
N ARG A 199 -6.52 13.07 -20.41
CA ARG A 199 -6.91 11.66 -20.51
C ARG A 199 -5.82 10.83 -21.16
N LYS A 200 -5.23 11.29 -22.28
CA LYS A 200 -4.13 10.61 -22.98
C LYS A 200 -2.95 10.23 -22.09
N ARG A 201 -2.71 10.98 -21.01
CA ARG A 201 -1.58 10.86 -20.10
C ARG A 201 -1.92 10.18 -18.78
N VAL A 202 -3.17 9.84 -18.50
CA VAL A 202 -3.58 9.34 -17.18
C VAL A 202 -4.16 7.93 -17.27
N VAL A 203 -3.65 7.06 -16.40
CA VAL A 203 -4.14 5.70 -16.16
C VAL A 203 -4.54 5.57 -14.69
N PHE A 204 -5.66 4.92 -14.41
CA PHE A 204 -6.20 4.78 -13.06
C PHE A 204 -6.45 3.31 -12.70
N THR A 205 -6.01 2.90 -11.51
CA THR A 205 -6.42 1.63 -10.90
C THR A 205 -7.29 1.87 -9.68
N THR A 206 -8.46 1.23 -9.64
CA THR A 206 -9.34 1.18 -8.46
C THR A 206 -9.17 -0.15 -7.72
N HIS A 207 -9.05 -0.09 -6.39
CA HIS A 207 -8.89 -1.26 -5.51
C HIS A 207 -10.11 -1.54 -4.64
N THR A 208 -11.10 -0.64 -4.68
CA THR A 208 -12.20 -0.60 -3.72
C THR A 208 -13.53 -1.01 -4.37
N PRO A 209 -14.08 -2.19 -4.03
CA PRO A 209 -15.30 -2.73 -4.64
C PRO A 209 -16.60 -2.21 -3.99
N GLU A 210 -16.55 -1.15 -3.19
CA GLU A 210 -17.72 -0.63 -2.48
C GLU A 210 -17.74 0.89 -2.48
N THR A 211 -18.90 1.50 -2.78
CA THR A 211 -19.04 2.96 -2.92
C THR A 211 -18.65 3.68 -1.64
N ALA A 212 -19.02 3.15 -0.47
CA ALA A 212 -18.71 3.72 0.84
C ALA A 212 -17.20 3.73 1.17
N GLY A 213 -16.41 2.87 0.51
CA GLY A 213 -14.96 2.86 0.68
C GLY A 213 -14.21 3.85 -0.22
N ASN A 214 -14.90 4.52 -1.14
CA ASN A 214 -14.28 5.49 -2.05
C ASN A 214 -14.29 6.89 -1.43
N GLU A 215 -13.13 7.55 -1.43
CA GLU A 215 -12.96 8.87 -0.80
C GLU A 215 -13.80 9.95 -1.52
N ALA A 216 -14.56 10.69 -0.71
CA ALA A 216 -15.33 11.85 -1.16
C ALA A 216 -15.20 12.99 -0.15
N HIS A 217 -15.00 14.20 -0.67
CA HIS A 217 -14.80 15.40 0.13
C HIS A 217 -15.75 16.50 -0.30
N ASN A 218 -16.00 17.45 0.59
CA ASN A 218 -16.69 18.67 0.20
C ASN A 218 -15.84 19.44 -0.83
N ILE A 219 -16.40 19.76 -1.99
CA ILE A 219 -15.68 20.37 -3.12
C ILE A 219 -15.14 21.77 -2.78
N TYR A 220 -15.83 22.52 -1.92
CA TYR A 220 -15.37 23.84 -1.48
C TYR A 220 -14.17 23.73 -0.55
N LEU A 221 -14.08 22.65 0.26
CA LEU A 221 -12.89 22.37 1.06
C LEU A 221 -11.69 22.05 0.16
N LEU A 222 -11.89 21.24 -0.89
CA LEU A 222 -10.86 20.94 -1.88
C LEU A 222 -10.36 22.23 -2.57
N GLN A 223 -11.27 23.10 -3.02
CA GLN A 223 -10.92 24.41 -3.60
C GLN A 223 -10.13 25.26 -2.61
N LYS A 224 -10.61 25.39 -1.38
CA LYS A 224 -9.97 26.18 -0.31
C LYS A 224 -8.54 25.71 -0.04
N LEU A 225 -8.30 24.40 -0.10
CA LEU A 225 -6.98 23.81 0.14
C LEU A 225 -6.06 23.87 -1.07
N GLY A 226 -6.55 24.25 -2.26
CA GLY A 226 -5.75 24.33 -3.49
C GLY A 226 -5.68 23.02 -4.27
N PHE A 227 -6.60 22.08 -4.02
CA PHE A 227 -6.63 20.76 -4.67
C PHE A 227 -6.74 20.83 -6.20
N PHE A 228 -7.47 21.82 -6.70
CA PHE A 228 -7.72 22.04 -8.13
C PHE A 228 -6.76 23.05 -8.78
N GLY A 229 -5.74 23.53 -8.04
CA GLY A 229 -4.87 24.60 -8.51
C GLY A 229 -5.60 25.93 -8.64
N GLU A 230 -5.44 26.61 -9.78
CA GLU A 230 -6.04 27.90 -10.14
C GLU A 230 -7.40 27.75 -10.85
N LEU A 231 -7.89 26.52 -11.03
CA LEU A 231 -9.17 26.28 -11.69
C LEU A 231 -10.34 26.72 -10.79
N ASP A 232 -11.36 27.33 -11.41
CA ASP A 232 -12.63 27.60 -10.75
C ASP A 232 -13.50 26.34 -10.67
N LEU A 233 -14.49 26.37 -9.78
CA LEU A 233 -15.37 25.24 -9.54
C LEU A 233 -16.29 24.92 -10.72
N GLU A 234 -16.60 25.89 -11.57
CA GLU A 234 -17.44 25.66 -12.75
C GLU A 234 -16.70 24.76 -13.74
N THR A 235 -15.45 25.11 -14.03
CA THR A 235 -14.52 24.32 -14.86
C THR A 235 -14.31 22.92 -14.26
N VAL A 236 -14.06 22.82 -12.95
CA VAL A 236 -13.87 21.53 -12.28
C VAL A 236 -15.10 20.64 -12.45
N ARG A 237 -16.31 21.19 -12.25
CA ARG A 237 -17.56 20.44 -12.40
C ARG A 237 -17.82 20.04 -13.85
N GLU A 238 -17.47 20.90 -14.80
CA GLU A 238 -17.58 20.60 -16.23
C GLU A 238 -16.70 19.41 -16.61
N ILE A 239 -15.40 19.46 -16.30
CA ILE A 239 -14.45 18.43 -16.74
C ILE A 239 -14.61 17.09 -16.00
N THR A 240 -15.16 17.08 -14.79
CA THR A 240 -15.46 15.83 -14.06
C THR A 240 -16.91 15.39 -14.18
N GLY A 241 -17.80 16.21 -14.73
CA GLY A 241 -19.26 15.97 -14.73
C GLY A 241 -19.87 15.91 -13.33
N THR A 242 -19.26 16.52 -12.32
CA THR A 242 -19.77 16.48 -10.93
C THR A 242 -20.80 17.57 -10.66
N GLY A 243 -22.06 17.17 -10.51
CA GLY A 243 -23.15 18.07 -10.05
C GLY A 243 -23.29 18.21 -8.53
N SER A 244 -22.56 17.41 -7.75
CA SER A 244 -22.69 17.34 -6.27
C SER A 244 -21.66 18.20 -5.55
N ASP A 245 -21.98 18.71 -4.37
CA ASP A 245 -21.01 19.35 -3.47
C ASP A 245 -20.06 18.34 -2.80
N MET A 246 -20.42 17.05 -2.84
CA MET A 246 -19.52 15.95 -2.48
C MET A 246 -18.78 15.48 -3.72
N PHE A 247 -17.50 15.80 -3.78
CA PHE A 247 -16.59 15.46 -4.85
C PHE A 247 -15.94 14.10 -4.58
N SER A 248 -16.17 13.12 -5.45
CA SER A 248 -15.56 11.79 -5.36
C SER A 248 -14.25 11.73 -6.15
N LEU A 249 -13.17 11.34 -5.50
CA LEU A 249 -11.85 11.21 -6.13
C LEU A 249 -11.86 10.10 -7.20
N THR A 250 -12.54 8.99 -6.92
CA THR A 250 -12.68 7.87 -7.86
C THR A 250 -13.43 8.27 -9.13
N VAL A 251 -14.53 9.02 -9.00
CA VAL A 251 -15.30 9.49 -10.16
C VAL A 251 -14.45 10.44 -11.01
N ALA A 252 -13.74 11.38 -10.39
CA ALA A 252 -12.84 12.28 -11.10
C ALA A 252 -11.72 11.51 -11.79
N ALA A 253 -11.10 10.52 -11.12
CA ALA A 253 -10.07 9.67 -11.71
C ALA A 253 -10.59 8.89 -12.92
N LEU A 254 -11.78 8.29 -12.85
CA LEU A 254 -12.40 7.57 -13.96
C LEU A 254 -12.64 8.49 -15.17
N LYS A 255 -13.17 9.70 -14.94
CA LYS A 255 -13.46 10.67 -16.00
C LYS A 255 -12.21 11.26 -16.66
N LEU A 256 -11.14 11.46 -15.88
CA LEU A 256 -9.91 12.10 -16.35
C LEU A 256 -8.85 11.09 -16.83
N SER A 257 -9.13 9.79 -16.82
CA SER A 257 -8.20 8.74 -17.28
C SER A 257 -8.57 8.16 -18.63
N LYS A 258 -7.58 7.86 -19.47
CA LYS A 258 -7.78 7.09 -20.72
C LYS A 258 -8.05 5.62 -20.45
N ILE A 259 -7.37 5.04 -19.47
CA ILE A 259 -7.51 3.63 -19.10
C ILE A 259 -7.81 3.55 -17.62
N SER A 260 -8.85 2.80 -17.28
CA SER A 260 -9.18 2.45 -15.91
C SER A 260 -9.16 0.94 -15.75
N ASN A 261 -8.50 0.43 -14.71
CA ASN A 261 -8.46 -1.01 -14.44
C ASN A 261 -8.85 -1.35 -12.99
N ALA A 262 -9.45 -2.52 -12.87
CA ALA A 262 -9.73 -3.23 -11.64
C ALA A 262 -8.64 -4.27 -11.36
N VAL A 263 -8.69 -4.86 -10.18
CA VAL A 263 -7.63 -5.76 -9.66
C VAL A 263 -7.92 -7.26 -9.79
N SER A 264 -9.08 -7.62 -10.35
CA SER A 264 -9.46 -8.99 -10.67
C SER A 264 -10.65 -8.98 -11.64
N LYS A 265 -11.00 -10.15 -12.21
CA LYS A 265 -12.18 -10.30 -13.07
C LYS A 265 -13.48 -9.95 -12.34
N ILE A 266 -13.69 -10.54 -11.16
CA ILE A 266 -14.88 -10.28 -10.34
C ILE A 266 -14.91 -8.82 -9.88
N HIS A 267 -13.76 -8.26 -9.51
CA HIS A 267 -13.69 -6.84 -9.14
C HIS A 267 -14.05 -5.93 -10.31
N ALA A 268 -13.64 -6.25 -11.54
CA ALA A 268 -14.04 -5.50 -12.72
C ALA A 268 -15.55 -5.58 -12.95
N GLU A 269 -16.17 -6.75 -12.79
CA GLU A 269 -17.62 -6.90 -12.91
C GLU A 269 -18.36 -6.00 -11.89
N VAL A 270 -17.94 -6.04 -10.62
CA VAL A 270 -18.51 -5.21 -9.56
C VAL A 270 -18.30 -3.71 -9.84
N ALA A 271 -17.07 -3.30 -10.18
CA ALA A 271 -16.74 -1.90 -10.43
C ALA A 271 -17.48 -1.32 -11.65
N ASN A 272 -17.59 -2.07 -12.76
CA ASN A 272 -18.39 -1.65 -13.91
C ASN A 272 -19.89 -1.58 -13.58
N GLY A 273 -20.38 -2.42 -12.66
CA GLY A 273 -21.74 -2.34 -12.14
C GLY A 273 -21.97 -1.07 -11.33
N MET A 274 -21.06 -0.77 -10.39
CA MET A 274 -21.13 0.41 -9.52
C MET A 274 -21.03 1.74 -10.28
N TRP A 275 -20.14 1.81 -11.27
CA TRP A 275 -19.80 3.05 -11.97
C TRP A 275 -20.44 3.15 -13.35
N ARG A 276 -21.51 2.38 -13.62
CA ARG A 276 -22.18 2.34 -14.92
C ARG A 276 -22.63 3.73 -15.41
N ASP A 277 -23.17 4.53 -14.50
CA ASP A 277 -23.68 5.88 -14.83
C ASP A 277 -22.58 6.95 -14.91
N VAL A 278 -21.36 6.58 -14.49
CA VAL A 278 -20.17 7.44 -14.56
C VAL A 278 -19.37 7.16 -15.83
N LEU A 279 -19.29 5.91 -16.26
CA LEU A 279 -18.53 5.51 -17.45
C LEU A 279 -19.22 5.99 -18.73
N GLY A 280 -18.43 6.50 -19.68
CA GLY A 280 -18.94 6.88 -21.00
C GLY A 280 -19.39 5.67 -21.83
N THR A 281 -20.17 5.91 -22.89
CA THR A 281 -20.59 4.86 -23.83
C THR A 281 -19.37 4.14 -24.42
N GLY A 282 -19.25 2.84 -24.14
CA GLY A 282 -18.15 1.99 -24.62
C GLY A 282 -16.91 1.97 -23.72
N GLU A 283 -16.85 2.81 -22.69
CA GLU A 283 -15.79 2.75 -21.67
C GLU A 283 -16.03 1.60 -20.69
N LYS A 284 -14.96 0.93 -20.29
CA LYS A 284 -15.02 -0.17 -19.31
C LYS A 284 -13.79 -0.15 -18.42
N ILE A 285 -14.01 -0.49 -17.16
CA ILE A 285 -12.94 -0.80 -16.21
C ILE A 285 -12.42 -2.21 -16.53
N ILE A 286 -11.19 -2.33 -17.03
CA ILE A 286 -10.64 -3.61 -17.47
C ILE A 286 -10.07 -4.43 -16.29
N PRO A 287 -10.14 -5.78 -16.30
CA PRO A 287 -9.55 -6.59 -15.25
C PRO A 287 -8.04 -6.79 -15.47
N ILE A 288 -7.22 -6.31 -14.53
CA ILE A 288 -5.80 -6.68 -14.43
C ILE A 288 -5.62 -7.38 -13.07
N THR A 289 -5.49 -8.70 -13.10
CA THR A 289 -5.40 -9.49 -11.85
C THR A 289 -4.14 -9.15 -11.09
N ASN A 290 -4.28 -8.76 -9.83
CA ASN A 290 -3.15 -8.49 -8.93
C ASN A 290 -2.20 -9.68 -8.85
N ALA A 291 -0.90 -9.37 -8.80
CA ALA A 291 0.17 -10.34 -8.64
C ALA A 291 1.20 -9.85 -7.62
N GLN A 292 2.02 -10.78 -7.16
CA GLN A 292 3.14 -10.48 -6.26
C GLN A 292 4.45 -10.86 -6.95
N ASN A 293 5.53 -10.14 -6.65
CA ASN A 293 6.83 -10.44 -7.26
C ASN A 293 7.32 -11.83 -6.81
N LYS A 294 7.38 -12.77 -7.76
CA LYS A 294 7.72 -14.18 -7.49
C LYS A 294 9.10 -14.32 -6.84
N ARG A 295 10.11 -13.61 -7.37
CA ARG A 295 11.50 -13.73 -6.93
C ARG A 295 11.70 -13.29 -5.48
N TYR A 296 10.96 -12.27 -5.05
CA TYR A 296 11.01 -11.74 -3.68
C TYR A 296 10.31 -12.66 -2.68
N TRP A 297 9.10 -13.14 -3.00
CA TRP A 297 8.28 -13.89 -2.05
C TRP A 297 8.61 -15.39 -1.98
N GLN A 298 8.95 -16.01 -3.10
CA GLN A 298 9.14 -17.46 -3.20
C GLN A 298 10.44 -17.93 -2.51
N ASP A 299 10.32 -18.98 -1.70
CA ASP A 299 11.50 -19.67 -1.18
C ASP A 299 12.19 -20.48 -2.28
N ARG A 300 13.48 -20.23 -2.50
CA ARG A 300 14.26 -20.88 -3.57
C ARG A 300 14.46 -22.37 -3.33
N GLY A 301 14.71 -22.76 -2.07
CA GLY A 301 14.92 -24.18 -1.72
C GLY A 301 13.66 -25.00 -1.94
N LEU A 302 12.50 -24.49 -1.51
CA LEU A 302 11.22 -25.15 -1.70
C LEU A 302 10.85 -25.22 -3.18
N LYS A 303 11.11 -24.16 -3.96
CA LYS A 303 10.88 -24.19 -5.40
C LYS A 303 11.77 -25.20 -6.12
N ARG A 304 13.05 -25.29 -5.75
CA ARG A 304 13.98 -26.26 -6.33
C ARG A 304 13.50 -27.69 -6.07
N ALA A 305 13.25 -28.03 -4.80
CA ALA A 305 12.76 -29.35 -4.40
C ALA A 305 11.46 -29.74 -5.12
N LEU A 306 10.54 -28.79 -5.33
CA LEU A 306 9.31 -29.02 -6.09
C LEU A 306 9.56 -29.29 -7.58
N VAL A 307 10.53 -28.62 -8.21
CA VAL A 307 10.86 -28.84 -9.63
C VAL A 307 11.56 -30.19 -9.82
N GLU A 308 12.37 -30.60 -8.84
CA GLU A 308 13.11 -31.86 -8.85
C GLU A 308 12.24 -33.06 -8.41
N ASN A 309 10.98 -32.84 -8.02
CA ASN A 309 10.09 -33.86 -7.43
C ASN A 309 10.73 -34.60 -6.24
N ALA A 310 11.47 -33.87 -5.42
CA ALA A 310 12.20 -34.40 -4.28
C ALA A 310 11.37 -34.26 -3.00
N ASP A 311 10.39 -35.15 -2.78
CA ASP A 311 9.45 -35.06 -1.66
C ASP A 311 10.12 -34.92 -0.29
N TYR A 312 11.21 -35.69 -0.06
CA TYR A 312 11.98 -35.57 1.16
C TYR A 312 12.57 -34.17 1.36
N GLU A 313 13.08 -33.54 0.30
CA GLU A 313 13.60 -32.17 0.36
C GLU A 313 12.49 -31.14 0.58
N ILE A 314 11.30 -31.36 0.00
CA ILE A 314 10.13 -30.50 0.24
C ILE A 314 9.77 -30.51 1.72
N VAL A 315 9.61 -31.71 2.31
CA VAL A 315 9.27 -31.86 3.73
C VAL A 315 10.36 -31.28 4.62
N PHE A 316 11.63 -31.59 4.34
CA PHE A 316 12.76 -31.06 5.10
C PHE A 316 12.82 -29.53 5.05
N ARG A 317 12.72 -28.93 3.85
CA ARG A 317 12.74 -27.48 3.68
C ARG A 317 11.54 -26.84 4.34
N LYS A 318 10.36 -27.44 4.26
CA LYS A 318 9.15 -26.96 4.92
C LYS A 318 9.32 -26.92 6.44
N LYS A 319 9.82 -28.00 7.05
CA LYS A 319 10.14 -28.05 8.49
C LYS A 319 11.16 -26.99 8.89
N HIS A 320 12.18 -26.77 8.08
CA HIS A 320 13.16 -25.69 8.33
C HIS A 320 12.50 -24.30 8.32
N LEU A 321 11.64 -24.01 7.34
CA LEU A 321 10.89 -22.74 7.28
C LEU A 321 9.93 -22.58 8.47
N LYS A 322 9.31 -23.67 8.94
CA LYS A 322 8.51 -23.69 10.18
C LYS A 322 9.36 -23.33 11.40
N ARG A 323 10.53 -23.93 11.57
CA ARG A 323 11.46 -23.59 12.67
C ARG A 323 11.83 -22.10 12.67
N MET A 324 12.07 -21.50 11.50
CA MET A 324 12.33 -20.06 11.41
C MET A 324 11.14 -19.23 11.92
N LEU A 325 9.91 -19.58 11.52
CA LEU A 325 8.71 -18.94 12.04
C LEU A 325 8.56 -19.16 13.55
N PHE A 326 8.82 -20.36 14.04
CA PHE A 326 8.64 -20.70 15.45
C PHE A 326 9.69 -20.09 16.36
N ASN A 327 10.88 -19.77 15.85
CA ASN A 327 11.82 -18.92 16.57
C ASN A 327 11.24 -17.52 16.82
N VAL A 328 10.50 -16.95 15.86
CA VAL A 328 9.80 -15.67 16.07
C VAL A 328 8.64 -15.80 17.05
N VAL A 329 7.90 -16.93 16.99
CA VAL A 329 6.86 -17.23 17.99
C VAL A 329 7.46 -17.32 19.39
N ALA A 330 8.53 -18.08 19.56
CA ALA A 330 9.22 -18.26 20.83
C ALA A 330 9.75 -16.93 21.37
N ASP A 331 10.40 -16.13 20.54
CA ASP A 331 10.93 -14.81 20.90
C ASP A 331 9.82 -13.85 21.39
N GLN A 332 8.69 -13.78 20.67
CA GLN A 332 7.62 -12.85 21.03
C GLN A 332 6.70 -13.33 22.17
N THR A 333 6.58 -14.64 22.38
CA THR A 333 5.52 -15.20 23.23
C THR A 333 6.01 -16.13 24.34
N GLY A 334 7.22 -16.67 24.22
CA GLY A 334 7.76 -17.73 25.07
C GLY A 334 7.30 -19.14 24.70
N LYS A 335 6.54 -19.31 23.60
CA LYS A 335 5.92 -20.59 23.21
C LYS A 335 6.77 -21.38 22.24
N MET A 336 6.91 -22.66 22.51
CA MET A 336 7.69 -23.59 21.70
C MET A 336 6.77 -24.39 20.79
N PHE A 337 6.65 -23.95 19.53
CA PHE A 337 5.86 -24.67 18.53
C PHE A 337 6.68 -25.79 17.88
N ASP A 338 6.01 -26.89 17.56
CA ASP A 338 6.58 -28.08 16.94
C ASP A 338 6.47 -28.03 15.40
N PRO A 339 7.59 -28.12 14.63
CA PRO A 339 7.59 -28.19 13.17
C PRO A 339 6.81 -29.39 12.58
N ASP A 340 6.55 -30.43 13.36
CA ASP A 340 5.78 -31.60 12.95
C ASP A 340 4.25 -31.43 13.10
N VAL A 341 3.79 -30.37 13.79
CA VAL A 341 2.36 -30.13 14.04
C VAL A 341 1.73 -29.20 13.00
N LEU A 342 0.53 -29.53 12.51
CA LEU A 342 -0.20 -28.72 11.52
C LEU A 342 -0.37 -27.28 11.99
N THR A 343 0.13 -26.31 11.20
CA THR A 343 0.12 -24.89 11.58
C THR A 343 -0.77 -24.05 10.68
N ILE A 344 -1.83 -23.50 11.27
CA ILE A 344 -2.79 -22.60 10.65
C ILE A 344 -2.37 -21.15 10.93
N VAL A 345 -2.31 -20.32 9.89
CA VAL A 345 -1.97 -18.91 10.01
C VAL A 345 -3.09 -18.05 9.46
N TRP A 346 -3.59 -17.13 10.28
CA TRP A 346 -4.42 -16.01 9.85
C TRP A 346 -3.57 -14.75 9.93
N ALA A 347 -3.28 -14.10 8.79
CA ALA A 347 -2.46 -12.89 8.81
C ALA A 347 -2.85 -11.82 7.78
N ARG A 348 -3.37 -10.69 8.27
CA ARG A 348 -3.87 -9.54 7.47
C ARG A 348 -4.25 -8.37 8.38
N ARG A 349 -4.58 -7.21 7.79
CA ARG A 349 -5.19 -6.09 8.53
C ARG A 349 -6.40 -6.59 9.32
N PHE A 350 -6.51 -6.19 10.59
CA PHE A 350 -7.68 -6.46 11.41
C PHE A 350 -8.80 -5.52 11.00
N ALA A 351 -9.87 -6.08 10.45
CA ALA A 351 -11.07 -5.39 10.02
C ALA A 351 -12.24 -6.38 10.10
N GLU A 352 -13.44 -5.89 10.36
CA GLU A 352 -14.63 -6.72 10.59
C GLU A 352 -14.93 -7.69 9.43
N TYR A 353 -14.93 -7.17 8.19
CA TYR A 353 -15.18 -7.98 6.99
C TYR A 353 -14.12 -9.09 6.76
N LYS A 354 -12.94 -9.01 7.39
CA LYS A 354 -11.88 -10.04 7.33
C LYS A 354 -12.01 -11.12 8.40
N ARG A 355 -12.97 -10.96 9.31
CA ARG A 355 -13.38 -11.93 10.34
C ARG A 355 -12.19 -12.51 11.13
N PRO A 356 -11.35 -11.69 11.79
CA PRO A 356 -10.23 -12.19 12.62
C PRO A 356 -10.64 -13.20 13.70
N GLY A 357 -11.86 -13.08 14.22
CA GLY A 357 -12.43 -13.98 15.22
C GLY A 357 -13.11 -15.24 14.67
N LEU A 358 -13.07 -15.52 13.36
CA LEU A 358 -13.85 -16.61 12.74
C LEU A 358 -13.58 -17.98 13.40
N LEU A 359 -12.32 -18.30 13.70
CA LEU A 359 -11.95 -19.60 14.28
C LEU A 359 -12.52 -19.81 15.69
N LYS A 360 -12.75 -18.75 16.46
CA LYS A 360 -13.30 -18.80 17.82
C LYS A 360 -14.80 -18.52 17.90
N TYR A 361 -15.46 -18.35 16.74
CA TYR A 361 -16.90 -18.06 16.70
C TYR A 361 -17.71 -19.16 17.39
N ASP A 362 -17.39 -20.42 17.10
CA ASP A 362 -17.85 -21.59 17.86
C ASP A 362 -16.75 -21.97 18.87
N TYR A 363 -16.86 -21.41 20.07
CA TYR A 363 -15.82 -21.52 21.09
C TYR A 363 -15.62 -22.95 21.61
N GLU A 364 -16.70 -23.74 21.74
CA GLU A 364 -16.59 -25.13 22.18
C GLU A 364 -15.87 -25.99 21.13
N ARG A 365 -16.22 -25.81 19.85
CA ARG A 365 -15.54 -26.50 18.74
C ARG A 365 -14.07 -26.08 18.65
N PHE A 366 -13.80 -24.79 18.85
CA PHE A 366 -12.45 -24.27 18.88
C PHE A 366 -11.60 -24.92 19.97
N LEU A 367 -12.08 -24.98 21.22
CA LEU A 367 -11.38 -25.62 22.33
C LEU A 367 -11.16 -27.13 22.09
N LYS A 368 -12.15 -27.84 21.54
CA LYS A 368 -12.02 -29.25 21.15
C LYS A 368 -10.92 -29.45 20.10
N MET A 369 -10.80 -28.52 19.15
CA MET A 369 -9.79 -28.59 18.09
C MET A 369 -8.38 -28.34 18.63
N VAL A 370 -8.16 -27.25 19.39
CA VAL A 370 -6.83 -26.92 19.90
C VAL A 370 -6.40 -27.80 21.07
N GLY A 371 -7.33 -28.41 21.80
CA GLY A 371 -7.06 -29.35 22.89
C GLY A 371 -6.86 -30.80 22.46
N ASN A 372 -6.97 -31.13 21.16
CA ASN A 372 -6.83 -32.51 20.69
C ASN A 372 -5.35 -32.93 20.67
N LYS A 373 -4.99 -33.88 21.55
CA LYS A 373 -3.61 -34.39 21.68
C LYS A 373 -3.24 -35.45 20.64
N ASP A 374 -4.22 -36.17 20.10
CA ASP A 374 -4.00 -37.20 19.07
C ASP A 374 -3.81 -36.58 17.69
N MET A 375 -4.47 -35.44 17.45
CA MET A 375 -4.41 -34.65 16.21
C MET A 375 -4.13 -33.18 16.53
N PRO A 376 -2.92 -32.84 17.00
CA PRO A 376 -2.60 -31.50 17.44
C PRO A 376 -2.61 -30.50 16.27
N VAL A 377 -3.01 -29.27 16.58
CA VAL A 377 -2.94 -28.12 15.66
C VAL A 377 -2.27 -26.94 16.34
N GLN A 378 -1.66 -26.05 15.56
CA GLN A 378 -1.09 -24.79 16.03
C GLN A 378 -1.73 -23.64 15.27
N ILE A 379 -2.06 -22.53 15.94
CA ILE A 379 -2.69 -21.38 15.30
C ILE A 379 -1.89 -20.11 15.57
N ILE A 380 -1.62 -19.35 14.51
CA ILE A 380 -0.93 -18.06 14.59
C ILE A 380 -1.82 -16.99 13.99
N TRP A 381 -2.06 -15.93 14.76
CA TRP A 381 -2.60 -14.66 14.27
C TRP A 381 -1.49 -13.64 14.10
N ALA A 382 -1.56 -12.83 13.05
CA ALA A 382 -0.71 -11.65 12.89
C ALA A 382 -1.43 -10.57 12.09
N GLY A 383 -1.13 -9.31 12.36
CA GLY A 383 -1.78 -8.23 11.64
C GLY A 383 -1.79 -6.92 12.41
N LYS A 384 -2.10 -5.85 11.69
CA LYS A 384 -2.18 -4.50 12.22
C LYS A 384 -3.65 -4.03 12.20
N PRO A 385 -4.32 -3.82 13.34
CA PRO A 385 -5.57 -3.07 13.39
C PRO A 385 -5.32 -1.58 13.11
N TYR A 386 -6.35 -0.83 12.72
CA TYR A 386 -6.21 0.61 12.66
C TYR A 386 -6.09 1.16 14.10
N PRO A 387 -5.11 2.04 14.43
CA PRO A 387 -4.88 2.46 15.81
C PRO A 387 -6.08 3.09 16.52
N THR A 388 -6.93 3.80 15.75
CA THR A 388 -8.14 4.45 16.25
C THR A 388 -9.41 3.58 16.13
N ASP A 389 -9.31 2.38 15.55
CA ASP A 389 -10.42 1.42 15.48
C ASP A 389 -10.45 0.57 16.75
N GLY A 390 -11.18 1.05 17.75
CA GLY A 390 -11.31 0.39 19.05
C GLY A 390 -11.86 -1.04 18.96
N THR A 391 -12.71 -1.32 17.97
CA THR A 391 -13.27 -2.66 17.74
C THR A 391 -12.19 -3.62 17.23
N ALA A 392 -11.42 -3.22 16.21
CA ALA A 392 -10.33 -4.04 15.69
C ALA A 392 -9.21 -4.25 16.71
N VAL A 393 -8.88 -3.21 17.51
CA VAL A 393 -7.92 -3.31 18.62
C VAL A 393 -8.45 -4.23 19.72
N GLY A 394 -9.74 -4.13 20.05
CA GLY A 394 -10.40 -5.02 21.01
C GLY A 394 -10.29 -6.49 20.61
N ILE A 395 -10.59 -6.82 19.35
CA ILE A 395 -10.46 -8.20 18.85
C ILE A 395 -9.00 -8.68 18.90
N PHE A 396 -8.04 -7.82 18.55
CA PHE A 396 -6.62 -8.17 18.64
C PHE A 396 -6.23 -8.53 20.08
N ASN A 397 -6.62 -7.70 21.05
CA ASN A 397 -6.32 -7.91 22.46
C ASN A 397 -7.06 -9.13 23.03
N GLU A 398 -8.30 -9.38 22.61
CA GLU A 398 -9.04 -10.59 22.98
C GLU A 398 -8.29 -11.86 22.56
N LEU A 399 -7.74 -11.89 21.35
CA LEU A 399 -6.94 -13.02 20.87
C LEU A 399 -5.62 -13.16 21.66
N ILE A 400 -5.02 -12.06 22.10
CA ILE A 400 -3.85 -12.08 22.98
C ILE A 400 -4.20 -12.77 24.30
N HIS A 401 -5.28 -12.34 24.94
CA HIS A 401 -5.74 -12.94 26.19
C HIS A 401 -6.07 -14.42 26.03
N LEU A 402 -6.82 -14.77 24.98
CA LEU A 402 -7.12 -16.17 24.64
C LEU A 402 -5.85 -17.00 24.45
N SER A 403 -4.82 -16.41 23.84
CA SER A 403 -3.56 -17.11 23.65
C SER A 403 -2.88 -17.44 24.96
N HIS A 404 -3.04 -16.68 26.05
CA HIS A 404 -2.29 -16.93 27.29
C HIS A 404 -2.49 -18.35 27.86
N ASP A 405 -3.72 -18.83 27.83
CA ASP A 405 -4.10 -20.11 28.47
C ASP A 405 -3.93 -21.33 27.55
N ILE A 406 -3.57 -21.11 26.27
CA ILE A 406 -3.54 -22.16 25.25
C ILE A 406 -2.15 -22.23 24.60
N GLU A 407 -1.40 -23.30 24.88
CA GLU A 407 0.03 -23.44 24.54
C GLU A 407 0.32 -23.37 23.03
N ASN A 408 -0.60 -23.86 22.20
CA ASN A 408 -0.47 -23.99 20.75
C ASN A 408 -1.11 -22.83 19.96
N ILE A 409 -1.32 -21.68 20.61
CA ILE A 409 -1.81 -20.46 19.97
C ILE A 409 -0.81 -19.31 20.14
N ALA A 410 -0.56 -18.54 19.08
CA ALA A 410 0.26 -17.33 19.16
C ALA A 410 -0.40 -16.16 18.44
N VAL A 411 -0.18 -14.95 18.96
CA VAL A 411 -0.54 -13.69 18.27
C VAL A 411 0.73 -12.84 18.16
N LEU A 412 1.15 -12.55 16.94
CA LEU A 412 2.40 -11.85 16.65
C LEU A 412 2.15 -10.39 16.29
N THR A 413 3.06 -9.52 16.72
CA THR A 413 3.08 -8.08 16.39
C THR A 413 4.18 -7.80 15.37
N GLY A 414 4.13 -6.61 14.75
CA GLY A 414 5.11 -6.21 13.74
C GLY A 414 4.83 -6.83 12.37
N TYR A 415 3.55 -7.01 12.03
CA TYR A 415 3.16 -7.56 10.73
C TYR A 415 3.52 -6.63 9.57
N GLU A 416 4.71 -6.88 9.02
CA GLU A 416 5.37 -6.14 7.95
C GLU A 416 6.00 -7.11 6.95
N LEU A 417 6.81 -6.64 6.00
CA LEU A 417 7.33 -7.46 4.90
C LEU A 417 8.04 -8.72 5.39
N GLU A 418 8.92 -8.60 6.38
CA GLU A 418 9.72 -9.71 6.90
C GLU A 418 8.84 -10.76 7.60
N LEU A 419 8.07 -10.35 8.62
CA LEU A 419 7.16 -11.25 9.33
C LEU A 419 6.14 -11.87 8.38
N SER A 420 5.60 -11.10 7.43
CA SER A 420 4.67 -11.62 6.42
C SER A 420 5.32 -12.70 5.55
N GLY A 421 6.59 -12.54 5.16
CA GLY A 421 7.33 -13.55 4.40
C GLY A 421 7.58 -14.82 5.20
N ILE A 422 7.99 -14.69 6.46
CA ILE A 422 8.23 -15.81 7.38
C ILE A 422 6.93 -16.59 7.63
N LEU A 423 5.82 -15.89 7.89
CA LEU A 423 4.50 -16.49 8.12
C LEU A 423 4.03 -17.33 6.93
N LYS A 424 4.09 -16.78 5.70
CA LYS A 424 3.68 -17.50 4.48
C LYS A 424 4.51 -18.76 4.23
N ARG A 425 5.82 -18.69 4.51
CA ARG A 425 6.74 -19.81 4.31
C ARG A 425 6.57 -20.88 5.40
N GLY A 426 6.27 -20.47 6.64
CA GLY A 426 6.06 -21.36 7.78
C GLY A 426 4.65 -21.98 7.85
N SER A 427 3.60 -21.34 7.34
CA SER A 427 2.21 -21.83 7.44
C SER A 427 1.95 -23.11 6.64
N ASP A 428 1.29 -24.11 7.21
CA ASP A 428 0.76 -25.24 6.45
C ASP A 428 -0.58 -24.87 5.82
N ILE A 429 -1.42 -24.14 6.57
CA ILE A 429 -2.69 -23.59 6.10
C ILE A 429 -2.63 -22.06 6.23
N TRP A 430 -2.79 -21.35 5.11
CA TRP A 430 -2.99 -19.91 5.10
C TRP A 430 -4.48 -19.59 5.04
N LEU A 431 -5.04 -19.08 6.14
CA LEU A 431 -6.46 -18.83 6.27
C LEU A 431 -6.83 -17.46 5.67
N ASN A 432 -7.37 -17.49 4.45
CA ASN A 432 -7.86 -16.32 3.71
C ASN A 432 -9.38 -16.20 3.77
#